data_AF-A0A7S3U9Y8-F1
#
_entry.id   AF-A0A7S3U9Y8-F1
#
_cell.length_a   1.000
_cell.length_b   1.000
_cell.length_c   1.000
_cell.angle_alpha   90.00
_cell.angle_beta   90.00
_cell.angle_gamma   90.00
#
_symmetry.space_group_name_H-M   'P 1'
#
loop_
_entity.id
_entity.type
_entity.pdbx_description
1 polymer ?
#
loop_
_entity_poly.entity_id
_entity_poly.type
_entity_poly.pdbx_seq_one_letter_code
_entity_poly.pdbx_strand_id
1 'polypeptide(L)'
;AEWTAPKVVVMDFGNSTTPARFPTGVLVRMDAFNNKVLTPFTSIPRAIWWVCVTMTTVGYGDFVPTTNLGKVIGIVTFYIGVVFLALPISVLGRNFDIVYTRMLAQKEKDGSSFLRRSSTSTSKRP
;
A
#
# COMPACT_ATOMS: atom_id res chain seq x y z
N ALA A 1 7.12 -31.89 17.49
CA ALA A 1 8.12 -30.90 17.03
C ALA A 1 7.71 -29.55 17.58
N GLU A 2 8.20 -29.28 18.79
CA GLU A 2 8.03 -28.02 19.50
C GLU A 2 8.71 -26.90 18.71
N TRP A 3 7.93 -25.95 18.22
CA TRP A 3 8.43 -24.62 17.90
C TRP A 3 8.09 -23.73 19.09
N THR A 4 9.05 -23.61 20.00
CA THR A 4 9.00 -22.70 21.13
C THR A 4 9.02 -21.26 20.60
N ALA A 5 7.83 -20.65 20.53
CA ALA A 5 7.70 -19.21 20.36
C ALA A 5 8.51 -18.49 21.45
N PRO A 6 9.18 -17.36 21.14
CA PRO A 6 10.00 -16.65 22.12
C PRO A 6 9.17 -16.32 23.36
N LYS A 7 9.65 -16.73 24.54
CA LYS A 7 9.11 -16.33 25.84
C LYS A 7 9.15 -14.81 25.91
N VAL A 8 7.99 -14.17 25.80
CA VAL A 8 7.90 -12.72 25.96
C VAL A 8 8.00 -12.42 27.46
N VAL A 9 9.12 -11.81 27.83
CA VAL A 9 9.38 -11.25 29.15
C VAL A 9 8.47 -10.03 29.32
N VAL A 10 7.57 -10.08 30.30
CA VAL A 10 6.92 -8.89 30.85
C VAL A 10 8.00 -8.16 31.66
N MET A 11 8.50 -7.03 31.18
CA MET A 11 9.29 -6.12 32.02
C MET A 11 8.33 -5.36 32.94
N ASP A 12 7.94 -5.99 34.05
CA ASP A 12 7.25 -5.33 35.17
C ASP A 12 8.27 -5.12 36.31
N PHE A 13 8.85 -3.91 36.40
CA PHE A 13 9.65 -3.51 37.57
C PHE A 13 8.69 -3.17 38.71
N GLY A 14 8.34 -4.18 39.51
CA GLY A 14 7.66 -3.98 40.80
C GLY A 14 6.32 -4.69 40.93
N ASN A 15 6.35 -5.77 41.71
CA ASN A 15 5.20 -6.46 42.31
C ASN A 15 4.24 -7.21 41.36
N SER A 16 4.54 -8.49 41.21
CA SER A 16 3.76 -9.54 40.55
C SER A 16 2.32 -9.66 41.07
N THR A 17 1.36 -9.01 40.40
CA THR A 17 -0.03 -9.47 40.41
C THR A 17 -0.59 -9.45 38.99
N THR A 18 -0.57 -10.60 38.34
CA THR A 18 -1.31 -10.86 37.11
C THR A 18 -2.79 -11.06 37.48
N PRO A 19 -3.72 -10.16 37.09
CA PRO A 19 -5.13 -10.44 37.28
C PRO A 19 -5.52 -11.63 36.39
N ALA A 20 -6.26 -12.59 36.96
CA ALA A 20 -6.73 -13.85 36.35
C ALA A 20 -7.64 -13.69 35.10
N ARG A 21 -7.65 -12.52 34.47
CA ARG A 21 -8.56 -12.10 33.41
C ARG A 21 -7.96 -12.18 32.00
N PHE A 22 -6.67 -12.47 31.87
CA PHE A 22 -6.01 -12.57 30.56
C PHE A 22 -5.34 -13.95 30.41
N PRO A 23 -5.70 -14.76 29.39
CA PRO A 23 -5.01 -16.01 29.12
C PRO A 23 -3.52 -15.75 28.83
N THR A 24 -2.65 -16.60 29.36
CA THR A 24 -1.19 -16.52 29.21
C THR A 24 -0.77 -16.52 27.74
N GLY A 25 0.11 -15.59 27.35
CA GLY A 25 0.65 -15.49 25.99
C GLY A 25 0.19 -14.26 25.19
N VAL A 26 -0.65 -13.39 25.76
CA VAL A 26 -1.13 -12.17 25.11
C VAL A 26 -0.26 -10.97 25.49
N LEU A 27 0.19 -10.20 24.50
CA LEU A 27 0.87 -8.92 24.71
C LEU A 27 -0.15 -7.89 25.23
N VAL A 28 0.04 -7.47 26.49
CA VAL A 28 -0.72 -6.37 27.09
C VAL A 28 0.13 -5.11 26.99
N ARG A 29 -0.44 -4.03 26.46
CA ARG A 29 0.19 -2.71 26.42
C ARG A 29 -0.55 -1.76 27.37
N MET A 30 0.16 -0.78 27.91
CA MET A 30 -0.47 0.35 28.60
C MET A 30 -0.97 1.37 27.57
N ASP A 31 -2.21 1.80 27.71
CA ASP A 31 -2.74 2.93 26.96
C ASP A 31 -2.31 4.27 27.60
N ALA A 32 -2.70 5.39 26.98
CA ALA A 32 -2.39 6.74 27.47
C ALA A 32 -3.01 7.06 28.85
N PHE A 33 -3.90 6.21 29.35
CA PHE A 33 -4.60 6.32 30.63
C PHE A 33 -4.14 5.25 31.63
N ASN A 34 -3.01 4.58 31.35
CA ASN A 34 -2.40 3.56 32.21
C ASN A 34 -3.30 2.33 32.46
N ASN A 35 -4.20 2.02 31.53
CA ASN A 35 -5.03 0.83 31.52
C ASN A 35 -4.36 -0.30 30.68
N LYS A 36 -4.48 -1.54 31.17
CA LYS A 36 -4.00 -2.76 30.51
C LYS A 36 -4.92 -3.10 29.33
N VAL A 37 -4.49 -2.77 28.11
CA VAL A 37 -5.22 -3.08 26.87
C VAL A 37 -4.47 -4.11 26.01
N LEU A 38 -5.20 -4.95 25.28
CA LEU A 38 -4.58 -5.89 24.35
C LEU A 38 -3.90 -5.15 23.19
N THR A 39 -2.79 -5.69 22.70
CA THR A 39 -2.20 -5.17 21.46
C THR A 39 -3.12 -5.44 20.27
N PRO A 40 -3.30 -4.46 19.37
CA PRO A 40 -4.11 -4.63 18.17
C PRO A 40 -3.45 -5.58 17.16
N PHE A 41 -2.14 -5.81 17.27
CA PHE A 41 -1.37 -6.66 16.36
C PHE A 41 -1.29 -8.10 16.88
N THR A 42 -2.43 -8.78 16.96
CA THR A 42 -2.52 -10.15 17.50
C THR A 42 -2.03 -11.23 16.54
N SER A 43 -1.94 -10.93 15.23
CA SER A 43 -1.66 -11.93 14.19
C SER A 43 -1.00 -11.29 12.97
N ILE A 44 -0.16 -12.05 12.25
CA ILE A 44 0.55 -11.61 11.03
C ILE A 44 -0.43 -11.06 9.97
N PRO A 45 -1.56 -11.73 9.65
CA PRO A 45 -2.50 -11.21 8.64
C PRO A 45 -3.11 -9.85 9.00
N ARG A 46 -3.29 -9.60 10.30
CA ARG A 46 -3.82 -8.32 10.81
C ARG A 46 -2.79 -7.20 10.67
N ALA A 47 -1.51 -7.51 10.86
CA ALA A 47 -0.44 -6.55 10.60
C ALA A 47 -0.31 -6.24 9.10
N ILE A 48 -0.45 -7.25 8.23
CA ILE A 48 -0.46 -7.05 6.76
C ILE A 48 -1.61 -6.14 6.35
N TRP A 49 -2.82 -6.34 6.88
CA TRP A 49 -3.96 -5.46 6.64
C TRP A 49 -3.64 -3.99 6.97
N TRP A 50 -3.09 -3.74 8.17
CA TRP A 50 -2.68 -2.41 8.57
C TRP A 50 -1.62 -1.80 7.62
N VAL A 51 -0.62 -2.58 7.22
CA VAL A 51 0.40 -2.14 6.27
C VAL A 51 -0.22 -1.79 4.92
N CYS A 52 -1.09 -2.63 4.38
CA CYS A 52 -1.77 -2.39 3.10
C CYS A 52 -2.61 -1.09 3.13
N VAL A 53 -3.43 -0.91 4.18
CA VAL A 53 -4.27 0.28 4.37
C VAL A 53 -3.43 1.56 4.54
N THR A 54 -2.28 1.45 5.19
CA THR A 54 -1.36 2.58 5.38
C THR A 54 -0.62 2.94 4.08
N MET A 55 -0.11 1.94 3.35
CA MET A 55 0.59 2.15 2.07
C MET A 55 -0.33 2.71 0.98
N THR A 56 -1.62 2.36 1.02
CA THR A 56 -2.64 2.85 0.10
C THR A 56 -3.26 4.18 0.52
N THR A 57 -2.73 4.85 1.55
CA THR A 57 -3.27 6.12 2.12
C THR A 57 -4.71 6.07 2.61
N VAL A 58 -5.36 4.89 2.68
CA VAL A 58 -6.78 4.80 3.08
C VAL A 58 -6.93 5.13 4.56
N GLY A 59 -6.05 4.58 5.40
CA GLY A 59 -5.92 4.99 6.80
C GLY A 59 -7.20 4.88 7.63
N TYR A 60 -7.89 3.72 7.62
CA TYR A 60 -9.11 3.51 8.40
C TYR A 60 -8.95 3.79 9.91
N GLY A 61 -7.74 3.65 10.45
CA GLY A 61 -7.44 3.93 11.86
C GLY A 61 -7.96 2.86 12.83
N ASP A 62 -8.37 1.70 12.32
CA ASP A 62 -8.79 0.51 13.08
C ASP A 62 -7.65 -0.03 13.95
N PHE A 63 -6.42 -0.02 13.43
CA PHE A 63 -5.22 -0.39 14.14
C PHE A 63 -4.16 0.69 13.92
N VAL A 64 -3.52 1.18 14.99
CA VAL A 64 -2.47 2.21 14.90
C VAL A 64 -1.35 1.89 15.89
N PRO A 65 -0.07 2.00 15.50
CA PRO A 65 1.04 1.89 16.43
C PRO A 65 0.99 3.03 17.45
N THR A 66 0.87 2.67 18.73
CA THR A 66 0.85 3.66 19.83
C THR A 66 2.25 3.97 20.36
N THR A 67 3.22 3.08 20.12
CA THR A 67 4.61 3.26 20.56
C THR A 67 5.33 4.29 19.70
N ASN A 68 6.21 5.09 20.31
CA ASN A 68 6.99 6.10 19.60
C ASN A 68 7.84 5.48 18.47
N LEU A 69 8.43 4.31 18.72
CA LEU A 69 9.18 3.56 17.72
C LEU A 69 8.27 3.03 16.59
N GLY A 70 7.07 2.55 16.91
CA GLY A 70 6.11 2.05 15.92
C GLY A 70 5.59 3.16 15.00
N LYS A 71 5.46 4.39 15.50
CA LYS A 71 5.11 5.56 14.68
C LYS A 71 6.19 5.87 13.65
N VAL A 72 7.47 5.83 14.04
CA VAL A 72 8.60 6.05 13.10
C VAL A 72 8.61 4.97 12.02
N ILE A 73 8.43 3.71 12.40
CA ILE A 73 8.35 2.59 11.44
C ILE A 73 7.17 2.80 10.49
N GLY A 74 6.01 3.24 11.00
CA GLY A 74 4.84 3.54 10.16
C GLY A 74 5.12 4.61 9.10
N ILE A 75 5.84 5.67 9.45
CA ILE A 75 6.25 6.72 8.51
C ILE A 75 7.19 6.16 7.43
N VAL A 76 8.17 5.34 7.81
CA VAL A 76 9.10 4.73 6.85
C VAL A 76 8.37 3.77 5.91
N THR A 77 7.50 2.91 6.45
CA THR A 77 6.68 1.97 5.67
C THR A 77 5.78 2.70 4.67
N PHE A 78 5.22 3.85 5.05
CA PHE A 78 4.43 4.69 4.17
C PHE A 78 5.23 5.15 2.94
N TYR A 79 6.39 5.78 3.14
CA TYR A 79 7.22 6.28 2.03
C TYR A 79 7.66 5.16 1.09
N ILE A 80 8.05 4.01 1.65
CA ILE A 80 8.42 2.84 0.85
C ILE A 80 7.22 2.40 0.00
N GLY A 81 6.04 2.23 0.61
CA GLY A 81 4.82 1.83 -0.10
C GLY A 81 4.47 2.74 -1.29
N VAL A 82 4.56 4.06 -1.10
CA VAL A 82 4.28 5.04 -2.15
C VAL A 82 5.26 4.91 -3.33
N VAL A 83 6.55 4.73 -3.06
CA VAL A 83 7.55 4.50 -4.11
C VAL A 83 7.27 3.21 -4.88
N PHE A 84 6.89 2.14 -4.17
CA PHE A 84 6.52 0.86 -4.80
C PHE A 84 5.26 0.98 -5.67
N LEU A 85 4.27 1.78 -5.27
CA LEU A 85 3.06 2.03 -6.07
C LEU A 85 3.35 2.91 -7.30
N ALA A 86 4.37 3.76 -7.27
CA ALA A 86 4.74 4.60 -8.41
C ALA A 86 5.29 3.81 -9.61
N LEU A 87 5.97 2.68 -9.36
CA LEU A 87 6.56 1.84 -10.40
C LEU A 87 5.53 1.25 -11.38
N PRO A 88 4.48 0.53 -10.94
CA PRO A 88 3.48 0.00 -11.86
C PRO A 88 2.72 1.12 -12.57
N ILE A 89 2.37 2.21 -11.88
CA ILE A 89 1.69 3.36 -12.49
C ILE A 89 2.54 3.94 -13.64
N SER A 90 3.85 4.10 -13.43
CA SER A 90 4.76 4.61 -14.45
C SER A 90 4.95 3.65 -15.63
N VAL A 91 4.90 2.34 -15.41
CA VAL A 91 4.95 1.35 -16.50
C VAL A 91 3.66 1.38 -17.31
N LEU A 92 2.49 1.43 -16.65
CA LEU A 92 1.21 1.56 -17.31
C LEU A 92 1.12 2.85 -18.14
N GLY A 93 1.52 3.98 -17.56
CA GLY A 93 1.51 5.28 -18.24
C GLY A 93 2.32 5.28 -19.53
N ARG A 94 3.52 4.68 -19.52
CA ARG A 94 4.37 4.54 -20.72
C ARG A 94 3.69 3.73 -21.82
N ASN A 95 2.98 2.65 -21.47
CA ASN A 95 2.26 1.85 -22.46
C ASN A 95 1.10 2.64 -23.10
N PHE A 96 0.35 3.39 -22.29
CA PHE A 96 -0.73 4.24 -22.80
C PHE A 96 -0.21 5.35 -23.72
N ASP A 97 0.91 5.97 -23.36
CA ASP A 97 1.54 7.01 -24.17
C ASP A 97 1.99 6.50 -25.54
N ILE A 98 2.62 5.31 -25.58
CA ILE A 98 3.05 4.66 -26.83
C ILE A 98 1.84 4.36 -27.73
N VAL A 99 0.77 3.81 -27.16
CA VAL A 99 -0.44 3.45 -27.93
C VAL A 99 -1.14 4.72 -28.43
N TYR A 100 -1.27 5.74 -27.59
CA TYR A 100 -1.88 7.01 -27.94
C TYR A 100 -1.12 7.71 -29.08
N THR A 101 0.21 7.78 -28.98
CA THR A 101 1.06 8.38 -30.02
C THR A 101 0.94 7.64 -31.35
N ARG A 102 0.88 6.30 -31.31
CA ARG A 102 0.65 5.47 -32.52
C ARG A 102 -0.70 5.74 -33.17
N MET A 103 -1.77 5.87 -32.37
CA MET A 103 -3.10 6.19 -32.87
C MET A 103 -3.17 7.57 -33.54
N LEU A 104 -2.49 8.58 -32.98
CA LEU A 104 -2.42 9.91 -33.58
C LEU A 104 -1.64 9.90 -34.91
N ALA A 105 -0.48 9.23 -34.96
CA ALA A 105 0.30 9.11 -36.18
C ALA A 105 -0.43 8.34 -37.29
N GLN A 106 -1.31 7.38 -36.94
CA GLN A 106 -2.16 6.71 -37.92
C GLN A 106 -3.24 7.63 -38.47
N LYS A 107 -3.91 8.43 -37.62
CA LYS A 107 -4.92 9.41 -38.07
C LYS A 107 -4.37 10.40 -39.09
N GLU A 108 -3.12 10.85 -38.91
CA GLU A 108 -2.46 11.75 -39.86
C GLU A 108 -2.20 11.10 -41.22
N LYS A 109 -1.73 9.85 -41.23
CA LYS A 109 -1.48 9.08 -42.47
C LYS A 109 -2.76 8.76 -43.23
N ASP A 110 -3.80 8.35 -42.50
CA ASP A 110 -5.11 8.04 -43.08
C ASP A 110 -5.76 9.30 -43.69
N GLY A 111 -5.68 10.45 -42.99
CA GLY A 111 -6.13 11.74 -43.51
C GLY A 111 -5.36 12.20 -44.75
N SER A 112 -4.03 12.07 -44.73
CA SER A 112 -3.16 12.47 -45.84
C SER A 112 -3.38 11.59 -47.09
N SER A 113 -3.57 10.29 -46.90
CA SER A 113 -3.85 9.36 -48.00
C SER A 113 -5.23 9.58 -48.62
N PHE A 114 -6.22 9.97 -47.80
CA PHE A 114 -7.54 10.39 -48.28
C PHE A 114 -7.45 11.67 -49.14
N LEU A 115 -6.75 12.70 -48.65
CA LEU A 115 -6.54 13.96 -49.38
C LEU A 115 -5.76 13.75 -50.71
N ARG A 116 -4.77 12.86 -50.71
CA ARG A 116 -4.03 12.51 -51.94
C ARG A 116 -4.90 11.80 -52.98
N ARG A 117 -5.89 11.02 -52.53
CA ARG A 117 -6.81 10.27 -53.40
C ARG A 117 -7.92 11.14 -53.97
N SER A 118 -8.37 12.16 -53.22
CA SER A 118 -9.33 13.14 -53.74
C SER A 118 -8.71 14.06 -54.80
N SER A 119 -7.46 14.51 -54.62
CA SER A 119 -6.76 15.36 -55.60
C SER A 119 -6.42 14.64 -56.90
N THR A 120 -6.09 13.34 -56.84
CA THR A 120 -5.89 12.53 -58.07
C THR A 120 -7.21 12.18 -58.78
N SER A 121 -8.35 12.24 -58.10
CA SER A 121 -9.66 11.94 -58.69
C SER A 121 -10.27 13.11 -59.47
N THR A 122 -9.98 14.37 -59.09
CA THR A 122 -10.42 15.56 -59.84
C THR A 122 -9.54 15.88 -61.05
N SER A 123 -8.25 15.52 -61.04
CA SER A 123 -7.34 15.74 -62.18
C SER A 123 -7.60 14.84 -63.40
N LYS A 124 -8.46 13.81 -63.27
CA LYS A 124 -8.79 12.85 -64.35
C LYS A 124 -10.20 13.03 -64.92
N ARG A 125 -10.79 14.23 -64.83
CA ARG A 125 -12.03 14.53 -65.56
C ARG A 125 -11.68 15.26 -66.87
N PRO A 126 -12.10 14.74 -68.04
CA PRO A 126 -11.86 15.34 -69.34
C PRO A 126 -12.60 16.66 -69.52
#